data_AF-A0A087D543-F1
#
_entry.id   AF-A0A087D543-F1
#
_cell.length_a   1.000
_cell.length_b   1.000
_cell.length_c   1.000
_cell.angle_alpha   90.00
_cell.angle_beta   90.00
_cell.angle_gamma   90.00
#
_symmetry.space_group_name_H-M   'P 1'
#
loop_
_entity.id
_entity.type
_entity.pdbx_description
1 polymer ?
#
loop_
_entity_poly.entity_id
_entity_poly.type
_entity_poly.pdbx_seq_one_letter_code
_entity_poly.pdbx_strand_id
1 'polypeptide(L)'
;MDKKTLNEITEKYDNTSPDQLRADLAVLTAINKRSGEILKIIKTAWEHDHDGGDKETVNIAGIEAGEISLGKGGNGKYTVTDERAYGALLHDNDFMIPGGQPAAEQVWMPRREAMDARYLEDMIRDHDGELPDGVEWKPGRPGVVTFRSTRGFVDKLFSAELAPTVMRLLLTDGSENNTTKKETKE
;
A
#
# COMPACT_ATOMS: atom_id res chain seq x y z
N MET A 1 13.97 -9.85 -0.34
CA MET A 1 13.64 -11.14 -0.98
C MET A 1 14.06 -11.06 -2.43
N ASP A 2 14.90 -11.97 -2.88
CA ASP A 2 15.35 -12.03 -4.25
C ASP A 2 14.26 -12.60 -5.17
N LYS A 3 14.42 -12.40 -6.48
CA LYS A 3 13.42 -12.82 -7.48
C LYS A 3 13.17 -14.33 -7.47
N LYS A 4 14.18 -15.13 -7.11
CA LYS A 4 14.07 -16.58 -7.08
C LYS A 4 13.08 -17.03 -6.00
N THR A 5 13.25 -16.56 -4.76
CA THR A 5 12.33 -16.88 -3.67
C THR A 5 10.91 -16.38 -3.92
N LEU A 6 10.75 -15.22 -4.56
CA LEU A 6 9.42 -14.73 -4.97
C LEU A 6 8.71 -15.69 -5.95
N ASN A 7 9.45 -16.21 -6.93
CA ASN A 7 8.90 -17.15 -7.91
C ASN A 7 8.54 -18.49 -7.27
N GLU A 8 9.39 -19.03 -6.38
CA GLU A 8 9.14 -20.28 -5.66
C GLU A 8 7.86 -20.18 -4.78
N ILE A 9 7.67 -19.06 -4.10
CA ILE A 9 6.45 -18.81 -3.30
C ILE A 9 5.21 -18.71 -4.21
N THR A 10 5.34 -18.06 -5.37
CA THR A 10 4.23 -17.92 -6.33
C THR A 10 3.80 -19.30 -6.85
N GLU A 11 4.76 -20.11 -7.30
CA GLU A 11 4.50 -21.46 -7.81
C GLU A 11 3.89 -22.38 -6.73
N LYS A 12 4.30 -22.23 -5.46
CA LYS A 12 3.67 -22.95 -4.34
C LYS A 12 2.18 -22.61 -4.20
N TYR A 13 1.83 -21.32 -4.26
CA TYR A 13 0.44 -20.89 -4.10
C TYR A 13 -0.42 -21.17 -5.33
N ASP A 14 0.15 -21.20 -6.53
CA ASP A 14 -0.55 -21.64 -7.75
C ASP A 14 -1.00 -23.11 -7.66
N ASN A 15 -0.25 -23.94 -6.92
CA ASN A 15 -0.52 -25.37 -6.74
C ASN A 15 -1.22 -25.72 -5.41
N THR A 16 -1.62 -24.72 -4.61
CA THR A 16 -2.26 -24.94 -3.30
C THR A 16 -3.77 -25.15 -3.44
N SER A 17 -4.35 -26.03 -2.62
CA SER A 17 -5.79 -26.28 -2.68
C SER A 17 -6.61 -25.03 -2.29
N PRO A 18 -7.83 -24.84 -2.83
CA PRO A 18 -8.65 -23.67 -2.51
C PRO A 18 -8.94 -23.48 -1.01
N ASP A 19 -9.10 -24.57 -0.26
CA ASP A 19 -9.37 -24.49 1.18
C ASP A 19 -8.12 -24.10 1.97
N GLN A 20 -6.95 -24.59 1.55
CA GLN A 20 -5.67 -24.17 2.14
C GLN A 20 -5.37 -22.71 1.81
N LEU A 21 -5.63 -22.25 0.59
CA LEU A 21 -5.54 -20.84 0.19
C LEU A 21 -6.42 -19.92 1.06
N ARG A 22 -7.67 -20.33 1.34
CA ARG A 22 -8.59 -19.56 2.21
C ARG A 22 -8.07 -19.47 3.64
N ALA A 23 -7.58 -20.59 4.18
CA ALA A 23 -7.03 -20.63 5.53
C ALA A 23 -5.78 -19.74 5.65
N ASP A 24 -4.86 -19.84 4.69
CA ASP A 24 -3.62 -19.08 4.69
C ASP A 24 -3.87 -17.57 4.49
N LEU A 25 -4.80 -17.20 3.61
CA LEU A 25 -5.24 -15.81 3.44
C LEU A 25 -5.80 -15.23 4.75
N ALA A 26 -6.64 -15.98 5.46
CA ALA A 26 -7.23 -15.54 6.73
C ALA A 26 -6.15 -15.34 7.81
N VAL A 27 -5.21 -16.28 7.92
CA VAL A 27 -4.10 -16.23 8.89
C VAL A 27 -3.18 -15.04 8.58
N LEU A 28 -2.71 -14.90 7.34
CA LEU A 28 -1.82 -13.80 6.93
C LEU A 28 -2.46 -12.43 7.12
N THR A 29 -3.74 -12.28 6.77
CA THR A 29 -4.46 -11.02 6.96
C THR A 29 -4.54 -10.65 8.44
N ALA A 30 -4.78 -11.63 9.31
CA ALA A 30 -4.86 -11.41 10.75
C ALA A 30 -3.48 -11.09 11.37
N ILE A 31 -2.41 -11.73 10.91
CA ILE A 31 -1.03 -11.39 11.30
C ILE A 31 -0.72 -9.93 10.93
N ASN A 32 -0.94 -9.55 9.67
CA ASN A 32 -0.68 -8.18 9.21
C ASN A 32 -1.44 -7.14 10.01
N LYS A 33 -2.71 -7.41 10.34
CA LYS A 33 -3.51 -6.52 11.17
C LYS A 33 -2.90 -6.33 12.57
N ARG A 34 -2.61 -7.43 13.27
CA ARG A 34 -2.07 -7.36 14.64
C ARG A 34 -0.67 -6.75 14.67
N SER A 35 0.21 -7.17 13.75
CA SER A 35 1.56 -6.61 13.61
C SER A 35 1.52 -5.11 13.33
N GLY A 36 0.60 -4.65 12.48
CA GLY A 36 0.39 -3.23 12.20
C GLY A 36 -0.10 -2.43 13.41
N GLU A 37 -0.99 -3.00 14.24
CA GLU A 37 -1.47 -2.38 15.48
C GLU A 37 -0.34 -2.27 16.52
N ILE A 38 0.42 -3.35 16.75
CA ILE A 38 1.57 -3.36 17.67
C ILE A 38 2.66 -2.39 17.19
N LEU A 39 2.97 -2.39 15.89
CA LEU A 39 3.99 -1.49 15.31
C LEU A 39 3.65 -0.03 15.55
N LYS A 40 2.37 0.36 15.44
CA LYS A 40 1.93 1.73 15.76
C LYS A 40 2.19 2.08 17.22
N ILE A 41 1.83 1.19 18.15
CA ILE A 41 2.05 1.40 19.59
C ILE A 41 3.54 1.56 19.89
N ILE A 42 4.38 0.68 19.36
CA ILE A 42 5.83 0.72 19.57
C ILE A 42 6.44 2.00 18.98
N LYS A 43 6.02 2.41 17.77
CA LYS A 43 6.48 3.67 17.17
C LYS A 43 6.13 4.87 18.04
N THR A 44 4.90 4.95 18.53
CA THR A 44 4.49 6.04 19.42
C THR A 44 5.26 6.04 20.74
N ALA A 45 5.54 4.87 21.32
CA ALA A 45 6.37 4.78 22.52
C ALA A 45 7.82 5.22 22.25
N TRP A 46 8.38 4.82 21.11
CA TRP A 46 9.73 5.22 20.72
C TRP A 46 9.82 6.73 20.42
N GLU A 47 8.85 7.28 19.69
CA GLU A 47 8.73 8.73 19.43
C GLU A 47 8.60 9.57 20.71
N HIS A 48 8.02 9.03 21.78
CA HIS A 48 7.87 9.76 23.05
C HIS A 48 9.21 10.02 23.75
N ASP A 49 10.17 9.10 23.60
CA ASP A 49 11.44 9.14 24.31
C ASP A 49 12.61 9.67 23.45
N HIS A 50 12.33 10.09 22.20
CA HIS A 50 13.33 10.53 21.23
C HIS A 50 13.01 11.91 20.66
N ASP A 51 14.07 12.65 20.33
CA ASP A 51 13.97 13.97 19.71
C ASP A 51 14.05 13.89 18.18
N GLY A 52 13.52 14.93 17.54
CA GLY A 52 13.59 15.06 16.09
C GLY A 52 15.03 15.06 15.58
N GLY A 53 15.38 14.07 14.75
CA GLY A 53 16.73 13.89 14.21
C GLY A 53 17.48 12.67 14.78
N ASP A 54 16.92 11.99 15.78
CA ASP A 54 17.54 10.82 16.39
C ASP A 54 17.65 9.63 15.45
N LYS A 55 18.71 8.83 15.64
CA LYS A 55 19.03 7.63 14.88
C LYS A 55 19.65 6.56 15.77
N GLU A 56 19.23 5.32 15.60
CA GLU A 56 19.76 4.18 16.36
C GLU A 56 19.84 2.92 15.49
N THR A 57 21.00 2.25 15.50
CA THR A 57 21.16 0.93 14.89
C THR A 57 20.52 -0.15 15.76
N VAL A 58 19.64 -0.95 15.15
CA VAL A 58 18.95 -2.05 15.81
C VAL A 58 19.65 -3.35 15.50
N ASN A 59 19.95 -4.11 16.57
CA ASN A 59 20.46 -5.47 16.47
C ASN A 59 19.43 -6.44 17.07
N ILE A 60 19.11 -7.52 16.35
CA ILE A 60 18.23 -8.60 16.83
C ILE A 60 19.04 -9.89 16.84
N ALA A 61 19.14 -10.54 18.01
CA ALA A 61 19.89 -11.79 18.18
C ALA A 61 21.33 -11.74 17.65
N GLY A 62 21.99 -10.57 17.77
CA GLY A 62 23.36 -10.35 17.31
C GLY A 62 23.51 -10.07 15.82
N ILE A 63 22.41 -9.94 15.09
CA ILE A 63 22.38 -9.56 13.67
C ILE A 63 21.90 -8.11 13.55
N GLU A 64 22.64 -7.29 12.81
CA GLU A 64 22.22 -5.93 12.49
C GLU A 64 20.96 -5.97 11.61
N ALA A 65 19.86 -5.47 12.17
CA ALA A 65 18.54 -5.48 11.53
C ALA A 65 18.27 -4.19 10.75
N GLY A 66 18.93 -3.08 11.10
CA GLY A 66 18.82 -1.80 10.40
C GLY A 66 18.94 -0.58 11.32
N GLU A 67 18.40 0.55 10.89
CA GLU A 67 18.37 1.83 11.62
C GLU A 67 16.92 2.26 11.88
N ILE A 68 16.61 2.68 13.11
CA ILE A 68 15.41 3.48 13.41
C ILE A 68 15.84 4.95 13.38
N SER A 69 15.02 5.81 12.77
CA SER A 69 15.26 7.25 12.75
C SER A 69 13.98 8.06 12.97
N LEU A 70 14.09 9.18 13.71
CA LEU A 70 13.02 10.15 13.89
C LEU A 70 13.31 11.39 13.03
N GLY A 71 12.36 11.76 12.16
CA GLY A 71 12.49 13.01 11.40
C GLY A 71 12.38 14.24 12.32
N LYS A 72 13.14 15.30 12.00
CA LYS A 72 12.92 16.64 12.59
C LYS A 72 11.54 17.11 12.13
N GLY A 73 10.52 17.04 12.99
CA GLY A 73 9.15 17.41 12.65
C GLY A 73 9.06 18.76 11.91
N GLY A 74 8.12 18.90 10.97
CA GLY A 74 7.93 20.13 10.19
C GLY A 74 6.88 21.05 10.80
N ASN A 75 7.03 22.37 10.61
CA ASN A 75 6.13 23.42 11.13
C ASN A 75 4.76 23.51 10.41
N GLY A 76 4.34 22.45 9.74
CA GLY A 76 3.19 22.48 8.83
C GLY A 76 3.43 23.33 7.59
N LYS A 77 2.58 23.17 6.58
CA LYS A 77 2.56 24.02 5.39
C LYS A 77 1.11 24.20 4.94
N TYR A 78 0.76 25.40 4.47
CA TYR A 78 -0.49 25.61 3.77
C TYR A 78 -0.37 25.07 2.35
N THR A 79 -1.35 24.29 1.93
CA THR A 79 -1.46 23.75 0.57
C THR A 79 -2.82 24.11 0.00
N VAL A 80 -2.84 24.58 -1.24
CA VAL A 80 -4.10 24.80 -1.97
C VAL A 80 -4.69 23.43 -2.28
N THR A 81 -5.88 23.14 -1.75
CA THR A 81 -6.58 21.86 -1.95
C THR A 81 -7.57 21.90 -3.11
N ASP A 82 -8.00 23.09 -3.50
CA ASP A 82 -8.90 23.35 -4.63
C ASP A 82 -8.41 24.60 -5.35
N GLU A 83 -7.67 24.38 -6.43
CA GLU A 83 -7.06 25.45 -7.23
C GLU A 83 -8.13 26.32 -7.92
N ARG A 84 -9.27 25.74 -8.29
CA ARG A 84 -10.35 26.48 -8.94
C ARG A 84 -11.03 27.43 -7.96
N ALA A 85 -11.36 26.96 -6.76
CA ALA A 85 -11.97 27.79 -5.72
C ALA A 85 -11.00 28.88 -5.23
N TYR A 86 -9.72 28.53 -5.03
CA TYR A 86 -8.70 29.49 -4.61
C TYR A 86 -8.41 30.53 -5.70
N GLY A 87 -8.28 30.10 -6.96
CA GLY A 87 -8.12 31.00 -8.11
C GLY A 87 -9.30 31.97 -8.28
N ALA A 88 -10.54 31.50 -8.08
CA ALA A 88 -11.72 32.36 -8.07
C ALA A 88 -11.66 33.40 -6.95
N LEU A 89 -11.29 32.99 -5.73
CA LEU A 89 -11.09 33.93 -4.60
C LEU A 89 -10.02 34.97 -4.93
N LEU A 90 -8.90 34.57 -5.53
CA LEU A 90 -7.83 35.48 -5.92
C LEU A 90 -8.28 36.48 -6.98
N HIS A 91 -9.02 36.01 -7.98
CA HIS A 91 -9.60 36.84 -9.03
C HIS A 91 -10.63 37.83 -8.46
N ASP A 92 -11.59 37.37 -7.67
CA ASP A 92 -12.72 38.17 -7.18
C ASP A 92 -12.31 39.25 -6.16
N ASN A 93 -11.12 39.12 -5.57
CA ASN A 93 -10.56 40.08 -4.62
C ASN A 93 -9.36 40.87 -5.19
N ASP A 94 -9.11 40.77 -6.50
CA ASP A 94 -8.03 41.48 -7.21
C ASP A 94 -6.65 41.32 -6.57
N PHE A 95 -6.33 40.12 -6.07
CA PHE A 95 -5.02 39.85 -5.50
C PHE A 95 -3.94 39.94 -6.59
N MET A 96 -2.77 40.47 -6.23
CA MET A 96 -1.64 40.67 -7.13
C MET A 96 -0.42 39.91 -6.64
N ILE A 97 0.33 39.32 -7.57
CA ILE A 97 1.65 38.75 -7.30
C ILE A 97 2.76 39.82 -7.44
N PRO A 98 3.97 39.58 -6.90
CA PRO A 98 5.10 40.48 -7.10
C PRO A 98 5.30 40.80 -8.59
N GLY A 99 5.42 42.08 -8.92
CA GLY A 99 5.45 42.57 -10.31
C GLY A 99 4.12 43.13 -10.83
N GLY A 100 3.07 43.14 -10.01
CA GLY A 100 1.79 43.82 -10.32
C GLY A 100 0.88 43.05 -11.28
N GLN A 101 1.15 41.76 -11.48
CA GLN A 101 0.30 40.89 -12.27
C GLN A 101 -0.83 40.32 -11.40
N PRO A 102 -2.02 40.07 -11.94
CA PRO A 102 -3.08 39.36 -11.23
C PRO A 102 -2.60 38.02 -10.70
N ALA A 103 -3.04 37.67 -9.49
CA ALA A 103 -2.69 36.41 -8.84
C ALA A 103 -3.49 35.21 -9.36
N ALA A 104 -4.40 35.42 -10.31
CA ALA A 104 -5.19 34.37 -10.96
C ALA A 104 -5.06 34.44 -12.49
N GLU A 105 -5.00 33.27 -13.14
CA GLU A 105 -4.94 33.14 -14.59
C GLU A 105 -6.31 32.78 -15.19
N GLN A 106 -6.59 33.24 -16.41
CA GLN A 106 -7.77 32.83 -17.17
C GLN A 106 -7.42 31.64 -18.07
N VAL A 107 -8.06 30.49 -17.83
CA VAL A 107 -7.81 29.24 -18.55
C VAL A 107 -9.10 28.60 -19.05
N TRP A 108 -9.03 27.94 -20.21
CA TRP A 108 -10.14 27.12 -20.73
C TRP A 108 -10.21 25.81 -19.94
N MET A 109 -11.31 25.61 -19.20
CA MET A 109 -11.53 24.41 -18.39
C MET A 109 -12.76 23.63 -18.90
N PRO A 110 -12.69 22.29 -18.98
CA PRO A 110 -13.83 21.48 -19.35
C PRO A 110 -14.95 21.61 -18.31
N ARG A 111 -16.20 21.54 -18.77
CA ARG A 111 -17.36 21.46 -17.87
C ARG A 111 -17.43 20.07 -17.23
N ARG A 112 -18.07 19.97 -16.06
CA ARG A 112 -18.16 18.71 -15.31
C ARG A 112 -18.91 17.63 -16.09
N GLU A 113 -19.91 18.03 -16.87
CA GLU A 113 -20.67 17.16 -17.76
C GLU A 113 -19.81 16.58 -18.89
N ALA A 114 -18.81 17.33 -19.36
CA ALA A 114 -17.87 16.88 -20.40
C ALA A 114 -16.74 15.99 -19.85
N MET A 115 -16.64 15.85 -18.52
CA MET A 115 -15.71 14.94 -17.86
C MET A 115 -16.39 13.65 -17.38
N ASP A 116 -17.69 13.49 -17.65
CA ASP A 116 -18.41 12.27 -17.28
C ASP A 116 -17.92 11.07 -18.11
N ALA A 117 -17.89 9.89 -17.49
CA ALA A 117 -17.40 8.68 -18.14
C ALA A 117 -18.19 8.35 -19.42
N ARG A 118 -19.52 8.53 -19.42
CA ARG A 118 -20.34 8.27 -20.61
C ARG A 118 -20.05 9.26 -21.71
N TYR A 119 -19.89 10.54 -21.35
CA TYR A 119 -19.54 11.58 -22.33
C TYR A 119 -18.19 11.29 -22.98
N LEU A 120 -17.18 10.93 -22.18
CA LEU A 120 -15.86 10.56 -22.68
C LEU A 120 -15.91 9.30 -23.55
N GLU A 121 -16.63 8.24 -23.12
CA GLU A 121 -16.80 7.00 -23.89
C GLU A 121 -17.51 7.24 -25.23
N ASP A 122 -18.60 8.01 -25.24
CA ASP A 122 -19.33 8.34 -26.46
C ASP A 122 -18.48 9.17 -27.42
N MET A 123 -17.79 10.20 -26.91
CA MET A 123 -16.85 11.02 -27.70
C MET A 123 -15.69 10.18 -28.27
N ILE A 124 -15.05 9.34 -27.46
CA ILE A 124 -13.95 8.48 -27.92
C ILE A 124 -14.44 7.50 -28.99
N ARG A 125 -15.64 6.92 -28.82
CA ARG A 125 -16.25 6.01 -29.81
C ARG A 125 -16.54 6.72 -31.13
N ASP A 126 -17.05 7.95 -31.07
CA ASP A 126 -17.37 8.75 -32.25
C ASP A 126 -16.12 9.24 -33.00
N HIS A 127 -14.95 9.17 -32.36
CA HIS A 127 -13.61 9.49 -32.89
C HIS A 127 -12.72 8.24 -33.08
N ASP A 128 -13.31 7.14 -33.57
CA ASP A 128 -12.61 5.89 -33.92
C ASP A 128 -11.80 5.23 -32.79
N GLY A 129 -12.10 5.57 -31.53
CA GLY A 129 -11.39 5.05 -30.37
C GLY A 129 -10.10 5.81 -30.03
N GLU A 130 -9.80 6.92 -30.71
CA GLU A 130 -8.64 7.75 -30.39
C GLU A 130 -8.86 8.52 -29.07
N LEU A 131 -7.86 8.48 -28.20
CA LEU A 131 -7.90 9.16 -26.91
C LEU A 131 -7.49 10.65 -27.09
N PRO A 132 -8.34 11.61 -26.72
CA PRO A 132 -7.99 13.03 -26.83
C PRO A 132 -6.82 13.43 -25.91
N ASP A 133 -6.06 14.44 -26.32
CA ASP A 133 -5.05 15.06 -25.46
C ASP A 133 -5.66 15.51 -24.12
N GLY A 134 -5.00 15.15 -23.02
CA GLY A 134 -5.46 15.43 -21.66
C GLY A 134 -6.45 14.41 -21.08
N VAL A 135 -6.87 13.40 -21.84
CA VAL A 135 -7.65 12.24 -21.36
C VAL A 135 -6.73 11.03 -21.21
N GLU A 136 -6.76 10.35 -20.07
CA GLU A 136 -5.95 9.17 -19.79
C GLU A 136 -6.87 7.96 -19.54
N TRP A 137 -6.60 6.85 -20.23
CA TRP A 137 -7.24 5.57 -19.93
C TRP A 137 -6.57 4.95 -18.71
N LYS A 138 -7.31 4.84 -17.61
CA LYS A 138 -6.90 4.05 -16.44
C LYS A 138 -7.69 2.75 -16.45
N PRO A 139 -7.01 1.58 -16.52
CA PRO A 139 -7.72 0.32 -16.36
C PRO A 139 -8.44 0.32 -15.00
N GLY A 140 -9.65 -0.22 -14.98
CA GLY A 140 -10.38 -0.42 -13.74
C GLY A 140 -9.49 -1.13 -12.72
N ARG A 141 -9.65 -0.80 -11.43
CA ARG A 141 -8.87 -1.48 -10.39
C ARG A 141 -9.11 -2.98 -10.51
N PRO A 142 -8.06 -3.81 -10.49
CA PRO A 142 -8.26 -5.26 -10.42
C PRO A 142 -9.10 -5.58 -9.19
N GLY A 143 -9.94 -6.63 -9.29
CA GLY A 143 -10.74 -7.09 -8.17
C GLY A 143 -9.85 -7.37 -6.96
N VAL A 144 -10.20 -6.81 -5.79
CA VAL A 144 -9.42 -6.97 -4.55
C VAL A 144 -10.01 -8.08 -3.71
N VAL A 145 -9.20 -9.10 -3.40
CA VAL A 145 -9.58 -10.15 -2.45
C VAL A 145 -9.62 -9.51 -1.04
N THR A 146 -10.81 -9.52 -0.43
CA THR A 146 -11.01 -8.97 0.91
C THR A 146 -11.39 -10.08 1.89
N PHE A 147 -10.60 -10.23 2.95
CA PHE A 147 -10.98 -11.05 4.11
C PHE A 147 -11.51 -10.17 5.24
N ARG A 148 -12.68 -10.50 5.78
CA ARG A 148 -13.24 -9.86 6.99
C ARG A 148 -13.18 -10.85 8.14
N SER A 149 -12.33 -10.58 9.13
CA SER A 149 -12.24 -11.41 10.33
C SER A 149 -13.49 -11.25 11.21
N THR A 150 -13.90 -12.36 11.82
CA THR A 150 -14.87 -12.32 12.92
C THR A 150 -14.23 -11.71 14.17
N ARG A 151 -15.05 -11.12 15.04
CA ARG A 151 -14.59 -10.50 16.29
C ARG A 151 -13.82 -11.52 17.15
N GLY A 152 -12.63 -11.14 17.61
CA GLY A 152 -11.77 -11.96 18.47
C GLY A 152 -10.94 -13.04 17.76
N PHE A 153 -11.06 -13.21 16.43
CA PHE A 153 -10.22 -14.16 15.69
C PHE A 153 -8.74 -13.78 15.73
N VAL A 154 -8.43 -12.49 15.57
CA VAL A 154 -7.06 -11.95 15.58
C VAL A 154 -6.35 -12.23 16.91
N ASP A 155 -7.09 -12.18 18.02
CA ASP A 155 -6.54 -12.45 19.36
C ASP A 155 -6.21 -13.93 19.53
N LYS A 156 -7.14 -14.81 19.11
CA LYS A 156 -7.00 -16.26 19.18
C LYS A 156 -5.91 -16.82 18.25
N LEU A 157 -5.57 -16.10 17.18
CA LEU A 157 -4.57 -16.54 16.20
C LEU A 157 -3.21 -16.84 16.83
N PHE A 158 -2.87 -16.17 17.93
CA PHE A 158 -1.61 -16.34 18.65
C PHE A 158 -1.77 -17.16 19.94
N SER A 159 -2.87 -17.91 20.06
CA SER A 159 -3.03 -18.93 21.09
C SER A 159 -2.14 -20.14 20.80
N ALA A 160 -1.87 -20.95 21.83
CA ALA A 160 -1.08 -22.17 21.69
C ALA A 160 -1.63 -23.15 20.64
N GLU A 161 -2.96 -23.14 20.42
CA GLU A 161 -3.63 -24.02 19.45
C GLU A 161 -3.31 -23.66 18.00
N LEU A 162 -3.19 -22.35 17.69
CA LEU A 162 -2.97 -21.86 16.33
C LEU A 162 -1.51 -21.49 16.04
N ALA A 163 -0.66 -21.45 17.06
CA ALA A 163 0.76 -21.14 16.94
C ALA A 163 1.51 -22.02 15.91
N PRO A 164 1.29 -23.34 15.81
CA PRO A 164 1.96 -24.16 14.79
C PRO A 164 1.56 -23.78 13.37
N THR A 165 0.28 -23.44 13.14
CA THR A 165 -0.22 -23.00 11.83
C THR A 165 0.36 -21.66 11.44
N VAL A 166 0.39 -20.71 12.37
CA VAL A 166 1.00 -19.38 12.18
C VAL A 166 2.49 -19.52 11.89
N MET A 167 3.23 -20.29 12.70
CA MET A 167 4.66 -20.49 12.52
C MET A 167 4.99 -21.18 11.21
N ARG A 168 4.27 -22.25 10.83
CA ARG A 168 4.45 -22.89 9.52
C ARG A 168 4.34 -21.89 8.37
N LEU A 169 3.37 -21.00 8.46
CA LEU A 169 3.10 -20.03 7.41
C LEU A 169 4.19 -18.95 7.36
N LEU A 170 4.63 -18.45 8.52
CA LEU A 170 5.74 -17.49 8.62
C LEU A 170 7.09 -18.08 8.23
N LEU A 171 7.29 -19.38 8.47
CA LEU A 171 8.50 -20.14 8.15
C LEU A 171 8.43 -20.80 6.77
N THR A 172 7.46 -20.44 5.93
CA THR A 172 7.43 -20.91 4.54
C THR A 172 8.55 -20.22 3.78
N ASP A 173 9.75 -20.79 3.89
CA ASP A 173 10.88 -20.48 3.03
C ASP A 173 10.60 -21.04 1.61
N GLY A 174 11.03 -20.31 0.58
CA GLY A 174 10.96 -20.77 -0.82
C GLY A 174 11.74 -22.07 -1.11
N SER A 175 12.44 -22.63 -0.12
CA SER A 175 13.22 -23.85 -0.24
C SER A 175 12.53 -25.03 0.44
N GLU A 176 11.66 -25.76 -0.28
CA GLU A 176 11.37 -27.14 0.12
C GLU A 176 12.45 -28.09 -0.41
N ASN A 177 13.32 -28.48 0.53
CA ASN A 177 14.09 -29.71 0.64
C ASN A 177 13.99 -30.70 -0.54
N ASN A 178 15.01 -30.67 -1.39
CA ASN A 178 15.33 -31.74 -2.32
C ASN A 178 16.07 -32.87 -1.59
N THR A 179 15.38 -33.61 -0.70
CA THR A 179 15.90 -34.86 -0.15
C THR A 179 14.78 -35.88 0.05
N THR A 180 14.43 -36.57 -1.04
CA THR A 180 14.09 -38.01 -1.01
C THR A 180 13.88 -38.54 -2.43
N LYS A 181 14.94 -39.06 -3.04
CA LYS A 181 14.84 -40.24 -3.90
C LYS A 181 15.84 -41.28 -3.42
N LYS A 182 15.30 -42.31 -2.77
CA LYS A 182 15.94 -43.63 -2.59
C LYS A 182 16.25 -44.19 -3.98
N GLU A 183 17.39 -44.86 -4.12
CA GLU A 183 17.40 -46.17 -4.76
C GLU A 183 18.57 -47.02 -4.26
N THR A 184 18.19 -48.05 -3.52
CA THR A 184 18.91 -49.29 -3.27
C THR A 184 19.18 -50.01 -4.59
N LYS A 185 20.37 -50.61 -4.74
CA LYS A 185 20.67 -51.86 -5.48
C LYS A 185 22.16 -52.17 -5.24
N GLU A 186 22.41 -53.14 -4.37
CA GLU A 186 22.95 -54.49 -4.70
C GLU A 186 24.43 -54.48 -5.06
#